data_AF-A0A132C099-F1
#
_entry.id   AF-A0A132C099-F1
#
_cell.length_a   1.000
_cell.length_b   1.000
_cell.length_c   1.000
_cell.angle_alpha   90.00
_cell.angle_beta   90.00
_cell.angle_gamma   90.00
#
_symmetry.space_group_name_H-M   'P 1'
#
loop_
_entity.id
_entity.type
_entity.pdbx_description
1 polymer ?
#
loop_
_entity_poly.entity_id
_entity_poly.type
_entity_poly.pdbx_seq_one_letter_code
_entity_poly.pdbx_strand_id
1 'polypeptide(L)'
;MTAPFAATADRLIGDLTALRARRPDCRLVAYCDLDARLVLRHAAHPTIRQEVLDRLSEEAHQAFGLSQRVKRALPPELLPPHDSHDAQETPEGIRLIDDRGVRLFLRVPTAPQDALILLCQTPDGAEALLPEAERLLLGMQLGAGAGTA
;
A
#
# COMPACT_ATOMS: atom_id res chain seq x y z
N MET A 1 -2.24 -16.58 -28.66
CA MET A 1 -1.85 -15.17 -28.39
C MET A 1 -2.41 -14.80 -27.02
N THR A 2 -1.70 -15.15 -25.95
CA THR A 2 -2.10 -14.83 -24.58
C THR A 2 -1.50 -13.46 -24.28
N ALA A 3 -2.36 -12.48 -23.98
CA ALA A 3 -1.97 -11.08 -23.90
C ALA A 3 -0.98 -10.79 -22.75
N PRO A 4 0.00 -9.90 -22.94
CA PRO A 4 1.01 -9.55 -21.93
C PRO A 4 0.41 -9.06 -20.60
N PHE A 5 -0.81 -8.55 -20.60
CA PHE A 5 -1.54 -8.13 -19.40
C PHE A 5 -1.84 -9.25 -18.41
N ALA A 6 -2.10 -10.48 -18.89
CA ALA A 6 -2.41 -11.61 -18.01
C ALA A 6 -1.18 -12.03 -17.18
N ALA A 7 0.01 -12.06 -17.81
CA ALA A 7 1.25 -12.42 -17.14
C ALA A 7 1.63 -11.43 -16.03
N THR A 8 1.39 -10.13 -16.24
CA THR A 8 1.64 -9.10 -15.22
C THR A 8 0.67 -9.22 -14.05
N ALA A 9 -0.61 -9.49 -14.32
CA ALA A 9 -1.62 -9.68 -13.28
C ALA A 9 -1.36 -10.93 -12.42
N ASP A 10 -0.94 -12.04 -13.06
CA ASP A 10 -0.60 -13.30 -12.38
C ASP A 10 0.66 -13.16 -11.51
N ARG A 11 1.64 -12.37 -11.97
CA ARG A 11 2.82 -12.05 -11.17
C ARG A 11 2.46 -11.24 -9.93
N LEU A 12 1.63 -10.20 -10.10
CA LEU A 12 1.21 -9.34 -8.99
C LEU A 12 0.49 -10.14 -7.89
N ILE A 13 -0.49 -10.98 -8.24
CA ILE A 13 -1.18 -11.80 -7.24
C ILE A 13 -0.23 -12.79 -6.56
N GLY A 14 0.76 -13.33 -7.28
CA GLY A 14 1.83 -14.16 -6.73
C GLY A 14 2.68 -13.42 -5.70
N ASP A 15 3.11 -12.19 -6.02
CA ASP A 15 3.92 -11.36 -5.13
C ASP A 15 3.15 -10.94 -3.87
N LEU A 16 1.88 -10.55 -4.01
CA LEU A 16 0.99 -10.24 -2.87
C LEU A 16 0.78 -11.47 -1.97
N THR A 17 0.60 -12.65 -2.57
CA THR A 17 0.45 -13.92 -1.84
C THR A 17 1.71 -14.27 -1.08
N ALA A 18 2.88 -14.12 -1.73
CA ALA A 18 4.17 -14.35 -1.10
C ALA A 18 4.38 -13.41 0.09
N LEU A 19 4.12 -12.10 -0.07
CA LEU A 19 4.24 -11.13 1.01
C LEU A 19 3.33 -11.47 2.19
N ARG A 20 2.04 -11.76 1.94
CA ARG A 20 1.08 -12.17 2.99
C ARG A 20 1.54 -13.43 3.72
N ALA A 21 2.14 -14.38 3.01
CA ALA A 21 2.59 -15.66 3.58
C ALA A 21 3.82 -15.56 4.48
N ARG A 22 4.60 -14.48 4.43
CA ARG A 22 5.79 -14.31 5.28
C ARG A 22 5.47 -14.21 6.76
N ARG A 23 4.24 -13.84 7.10
CA ARG A 23 3.79 -13.68 8.48
C ARG A 23 2.41 -14.31 8.68
N PRO A 24 2.25 -15.23 9.65
CA PRO A 24 0.95 -15.85 9.91
C PRO A 24 -0.07 -14.85 10.44
N ASP A 25 0.39 -13.75 11.05
CA ASP A 25 -0.46 -12.69 11.57
C ASP A 25 -0.84 -11.63 10.53
N CYS A 26 -0.28 -11.70 9.31
CA CYS A 26 -0.75 -10.91 8.16
C CYS A 26 -1.96 -11.58 7.50
N ARG A 27 -3.12 -10.97 7.65
CA ARG A 27 -4.41 -11.50 7.16
C ARG A 27 -4.73 -11.04 5.74
N LEU A 28 -4.23 -9.89 5.33
CA LEU A 28 -4.49 -9.30 4.02
C LEU A 28 -3.28 -8.52 3.53
N VAL A 29 -2.99 -8.67 2.24
CA VAL A 29 -2.21 -7.71 1.45
C VAL A 29 -3.04 -7.38 0.21
N ALA A 30 -3.26 -6.10 -0.06
CA ALA A 30 -4.08 -5.63 -1.18
C ALA A 30 -3.39 -4.50 -1.93
N TYR A 31 -3.42 -4.55 -3.25
CA TYR A 31 -3.06 -3.46 -4.12
C TYR A 31 -4.32 -2.73 -4.58
N CYS A 32 -4.33 -1.40 -4.47
CA CYS A 32 -5.50 -0.58 -4.69
C CYS A 32 -5.19 0.70 -5.46
N ASP A 33 -6.21 1.17 -6.19
CA ASP A 33 -6.31 2.51 -6.74
C ASP A 33 -7.13 3.36 -5.76
N LEU A 34 -6.50 4.38 -5.18
CA LEU A 34 -7.09 5.28 -4.19
C LEU A 34 -7.97 6.36 -4.80
N ASP A 35 -7.82 6.67 -6.09
CA ASP A 35 -8.71 7.63 -6.77
C ASP A 35 -10.04 6.95 -7.09
N ALA A 36 -9.98 5.71 -7.58
CA ALA A 36 -11.16 4.85 -7.79
C ALA A 36 -11.69 4.22 -6.50
N ARG A 37 -10.91 4.25 -5.41
CA ARG A 37 -11.21 3.61 -4.12
C ARG A 37 -11.55 2.14 -4.30
N LEU A 38 -10.70 1.47 -5.07
CA LEU A 38 -10.93 0.11 -5.53
C LEU A 38 -9.71 -0.76 -5.26
N VAL A 39 -9.93 -1.89 -4.59
CA VAL A 39 -8.92 -2.94 -4.50
C VAL A 39 -8.84 -3.66 -5.85
N LEU A 40 -7.70 -3.53 -6.52
CA LEU A 40 -7.46 -4.13 -7.82
C LEU A 40 -7.10 -5.61 -7.68
N ARG A 41 -6.23 -5.95 -6.72
CA ARG A 41 -5.79 -7.33 -6.43
C ARG A 41 -5.53 -7.48 -4.94
N HIS A 42 -5.77 -8.68 -4.40
CA HIS A 42 -5.48 -8.95 -3.00
C HIS A 42 -5.14 -10.41 -2.74
N ALA A 43 -4.37 -10.67 -1.69
CA ALA A 43 -4.18 -11.99 -1.09
C ALA A 43 -4.63 -11.94 0.36
N ALA A 44 -5.51 -12.85 0.77
CA ALA A 44 -6.09 -12.88 2.11
C ALA A 44 -6.14 -14.29 2.70
N HIS A 45 -5.93 -14.40 4.01
CA HIS A 45 -6.20 -15.62 4.76
C HIS A 45 -6.59 -15.29 6.24
N PRO A 46 -7.78 -15.69 6.72
CA PRO A 46 -8.86 -16.33 5.96
C PRO A 46 -9.45 -15.42 4.88
N THR A 47 -10.31 -15.96 4.02
CA THR A 47 -11.03 -15.18 2.99
C THR A 47 -11.73 -13.99 3.63
N ILE A 48 -11.56 -12.82 3.04
CA ILE A 48 -12.13 -11.56 3.50
C ILE A 48 -13.36 -11.20 2.66
N ARG A 49 -14.32 -10.50 3.26
CA ARG A 49 -15.50 -10.02 2.53
C ARG A 49 -15.20 -8.74 1.76
N GLN A 50 -15.93 -8.51 0.68
CA GLN A 50 -15.76 -7.33 -0.17
C GLN A 50 -15.95 -6.03 0.61
N GLU A 51 -16.91 -5.96 1.54
CA GLU A 51 -17.20 -4.75 2.31
C GLU A 51 -16.02 -4.32 3.20
N VAL A 52 -15.14 -5.26 3.56
CA VAL A 52 -13.92 -4.95 4.30
C VAL A 52 -12.87 -4.34 3.38
N LEU A 53 -12.73 -4.84 2.15
CA LEU A 53 -11.83 -4.28 1.14
C LEU A 53 -12.22 -2.86 0.77
N ASP A 54 -13.52 -2.64 0.51
CA ASP A 54 -14.06 -1.32 0.17
C ASP A 54 -13.78 -0.33 1.30
N ARG A 55 -14.07 -0.73 2.55
CA ARG A 55 -13.77 0.08 3.73
C ARG A 55 -12.28 0.41 3.86
N LEU A 56 -11.39 -0.56 3.67
CA LEU A 56 -9.96 -0.33 3.78
C LEU A 56 -9.45 0.64 2.71
N SER A 57 -9.96 0.55 1.48
CA SER A 57 -9.59 1.48 0.41
C SER A 57 -10.08 2.90 0.68
N GLU A 58 -11.28 3.05 1.23
CA GLU A 58 -11.82 4.34 1.66
C GLU A 58 -11.03 4.91 2.85
N GLU A 59 -10.71 4.09 3.86
CA GLU A 59 -9.88 4.47 5.00
C GLU A 59 -8.50 4.96 4.56
N ALA A 60 -7.85 4.25 3.62
CA ALA A 60 -6.57 4.65 3.05
C ALA A 60 -6.66 6.00 2.32
N HIS A 61 -7.67 6.19 1.47
CA HIS A 61 -7.92 7.45 0.77
C HIS A 61 -8.09 8.62 1.76
N GLN A 62 -8.90 8.43 2.79
CA GLN A 62 -9.13 9.44 3.82
C GLN A 62 -7.87 9.75 4.62
N ALA A 63 -7.11 8.73 5.02
CA ALA A 63 -5.90 8.87 5.81
C ALA A 63 -4.83 9.70 5.05
N PHE A 64 -4.59 9.37 3.78
CA PHE A 64 -3.65 10.13 2.96
C PHE A 64 -4.18 11.53 2.63
N GLY A 65 -5.49 11.70 2.41
CA GLY A 65 -6.10 13.01 2.22
C GLY A 65 -5.98 13.92 3.46
N LEU A 66 -6.10 13.36 4.67
CA LEU A 66 -5.86 14.09 5.92
C LEU A 66 -4.38 14.45 6.06
N SER A 67 -3.48 13.50 5.85
CA SER A 67 -2.02 13.72 5.90
C SER A 67 -1.59 14.86 4.97
N GLN A 68 -2.07 14.87 3.73
CA GLN A 68 -1.79 15.95 2.78
C GLN A 68 -2.32 17.31 3.24
N ARG A 69 -3.54 17.36 3.81
CA ARG A 69 -4.11 18.60 4.34
C ARG A 69 -3.30 19.15 5.52
N VAL A 70 -2.86 18.27 6.41
CA VAL A 70 -1.98 18.63 7.54
C VAL A 70 -0.64 19.17 7.02
N LYS A 71 0.00 18.47 6.08
CA LYS A 71 1.26 18.92 5.44
C LYS A 71 1.14 20.30 4.78
N ARG A 72 -0.02 20.63 4.21
CA ARG A 72 -0.28 21.95 3.60
C ARG A 72 -0.62 23.04 4.60
N ALA A 73 -1.19 22.68 5.75
CA ALA A 73 -1.64 23.63 6.76
C ALA A 73 -0.55 23.98 7.79
N LEU A 74 0.40 23.07 8.02
CA LEU A 74 1.49 23.30 8.97
C LEU A 74 2.63 24.11 8.35
N PRO A 75 3.24 25.04 9.10
CA PRO A 75 4.51 25.66 8.74
C PRO A 75 5.59 24.60 8.46
N PRO A 76 6.48 24.80 7.46
CA PRO A 76 7.54 23.85 7.11
C PRO A 76 8.45 23.48 8.29
N GLU A 77 8.63 24.39 9.26
CA GLU A 77 9.47 24.22 10.44
C GLU A 77 8.89 23.22 11.45
N LEU A 78 7.59 22.93 11.37
CA LEU A 78 6.89 21.95 12.21
C LEU A 78 6.72 20.60 11.52
N LEU A 79 7.10 20.50 10.24
CA LEU A 79 7.12 19.23 9.54
C LEU A 79 8.45 18.52 9.82
N PRO A 80 8.44 17.18 9.93
CA PRO A 80 9.68 16.42 10.05
C PRO A 80 10.59 16.74 8.86
N PRO A 81 11.93 16.80 9.05
CA PRO A 81 12.87 17.11 7.98
C PRO A 81 12.68 16.11 6.84
N HIS A 82 12.29 16.63 5.68
CA HIS A 82 12.31 15.88 4.43
C HIS A 82 13.74 15.92 3.92
N ASP A 83 14.52 14.86 4.17
CA ASP A 83 15.85 14.75 3.57
C ASP A 83 15.70 14.82 2.04
N SER A 84 16.19 15.93 1.51
CA SER A 84 16.00 16.37 0.14
C SER A 84 16.64 15.41 -0.87
N HIS A 85 15.87 15.06 -1.90
CA HIS A 85 16.08 14.12 -3.02
C HIS A 85 15.54 12.69 -2.84
N ASP A 86 15.85 11.95 -1.77
CA ASP A 86 15.35 10.56 -1.59
C ASP A 86 13.89 10.50 -1.07
N ALA A 87 13.40 11.56 -0.44
CA ALA A 87 12.04 11.61 0.11
C ALA A 87 10.91 11.56 -0.95
N GLN A 88 11.22 11.81 -2.23
CA GLN A 88 10.23 11.70 -3.31
C GLN A 88 10.02 10.26 -3.78
N GLU A 89 11.00 9.38 -3.56
CA GLU A 89 10.96 7.98 -3.99
C GLU A 89 10.64 7.03 -2.84
N THR A 90 10.79 7.47 -1.59
CA THR A 90 10.47 6.64 -0.42
C THR A 90 8.96 6.54 -0.24
N PRO A 91 8.39 5.32 -0.12
CA PRO A 91 6.96 5.16 0.15
C PRO A 91 6.52 5.89 1.42
N GLU A 92 5.41 6.62 1.33
CA GLU A 92 4.74 7.18 2.50
C GLU A 92 3.92 6.09 3.18
N GLY A 93 4.15 5.89 4.48
CA GLY A 93 3.38 4.97 5.30
C GLY A 93 2.45 5.67 6.29
N ILE A 94 1.20 5.20 6.37
CA ILE A 94 0.28 5.51 7.48
C ILE A 94 -0.06 4.21 8.20
N ARG A 95 0.06 4.20 9.52
CA ARG A 95 -0.30 3.07 10.37
C ARG A 95 -1.47 3.44 11.26
N LEU A 96 -2.52 2.63 11.23
CA LEU A 96 -3.65 2.70 12.15
C LEU A 96 -3.65 1.44 13.02
N ILE A 97 -3.73 1.62 14.33
CA ILE A 97 -3.75 0.53 15.31
C ILE A 97 -5.05 0.66 16.11
N ASP A 98 -5.85 -0.40 16.12
CA ASP A 98 -7.07 -0.48 16.92
C ASP A 98 -7.29 -1.89 17.49
N ASP A 99 -8.47 -2.13 18.06
CA ASP A 99 -8.89 -3.43 18.61
C ASP A 99 -9.03 -4.53 17.56
N ARG A 100 -9.01 -4.19 16.26
CA ARG A 100 -9.13 -5.12 15.12
C ARG A 100 -7.78 -5.47 14.52
N GLY A 101 -6.70 -4.83 14.98
CA GLY A 101 -5.33 -5.10 14.58
C GLY A 101 -4.63 -3.85 14.04
N VAL A 102 -3.72 -4.06 13.09
CA VAL A 102 -2.89 -3.03 12.50
C VAL A 102 -3.14 -2.96 11.01
N ARG A 103 -3.58 -1.78 10.56
CA ARG A 103 -3.69 -1.42 9.14
C ARG A 103 -2.48 -0.58 8.77
N LEU A 104 -1.77 -1.02 7.75
CA LEU A 104 -0.67 -0.27 7.14
C LEU A 104 -1.08 0.13 5.73
N PHE A 105 -1.05 1.41 5.45
CA PHE A 105 -1.30 1.97 4.12
C PHE A 105 0.00 2.55 3.60
N LEU A 106 0.46 2.08 2.45
CA LEU A 106 1.67 2.53 1.78
C LEU A 106 1.31 3.10 0.42
N ARG A 107 1.93 4.20 0.02
CA ARG A 107 1.86 4.73 -1.35
C ARG A 107 3.20 5.36 -1.73
N VAL A 108 3.48 5.48 -3.02
CA VAL A 108 4.65 6.24 -3.49
C VAL A 108 4.21 7.67 -3.79
N PRO A 109 4.96 8.71 -3.38
CA PRO A 109 4.61 10.11 -3.68
C PRO A 109 4.44 10.40 -5.18
N THR A 110 5.21 9.73 -6.04
CA THR A 110 5.17 9.88 -7.50
C THR A 110 3.96 9.23 -8.16
N ALA A 111 3.30 8.30 -7.49
CA ALA A 111 2.07 7.65 -7.94
C ALA A 111 1.06 7.60 -6.77
N PRO A 112 0.52 8.76 -6.36
CA PRO A 112 -0.26 8.89 -5.13
C PRO A 112 -1.60 8.13 -5.15
N GLN A 113 -2.07 7.74 -6.34
CA GLN A 113 -3.24 6.90 -6.54
C GLN A 113 -2.96 5.42 -6.26
N ASP A 114 -1.72 4.94 -6.41
CA ASP A 114 -1.39 3.54 -6.21
C ASP A 114 -1.00 3.30 -4.75
N ALA A 115 -1.66 2.34 -4.11
CA ALA A 115 -1.36 2.01 -2.73
C ALA A 115 -1.36 0.51 -2.44
N LEU A 116 -0.54 0.14 -1.46
CA LEU A 116 -0.49 -1.18 -0.87
C LEU A 116 -1.08 -1.11 0.55
N ILE A 117 -2.05 -1.99 0.83
CA ILE A 117 -2.73 -2.09 2.11
C ILE A 117 -2.37 -3.43 2.75
N LEU A 118 -1.93 -3.40 4.01
CA LEU A 118 -1.72 -4.60 4.81
C LEU A 118 -2.63 -4.57 6.04
N LEU A 119 -3.24 -5.72 6.36
CA LEU A 119 -3.94 -5.93 7.63
C LEU A 119 -3.23 -7.03 8.41
N CYS A 120 -2.60 -6.65 9.51
CA CYS A 120 -1.92 -7.54 10.45
C CYS A 120 -2.66 -7.59 11.78
N GLN A 121 -2.51 -8.68 12.53
CA GLN A 121 -3.08 -8.78 13.88
C GLN A 121 -2.26 -8.00 14.90
N THR A 122 -0.94 -7.88 14.68
CA THR A 122 -0.01 -7.27 15.64
C THR A 122 0.80 -6.14 14.99
N PRO A 123 1.22 -5.14 15.80
CA PRO A 123 2.17 -4.12 15.33
C PRO A 123 3.50 -4.72 14.86
N ASP A 124 4.02 -5.72 15.57
CA ASP A 124 5.29 -6.37 15.24
C ASP A 124 5.24 -7.06 13.87
N GLY A 125 4.12 -7.71 13.53
CA GLY A 125 3.95 -8.32 12.22
C GLY A 125 3.82 -7.30 11.09
N ALA A 126 3.19 -6.15 11.34
CA ALA A 126 3.17 -5.06 10.37
C ALA A 126 4.56 -4.45 10.16
N GLU A 127 5.32 -4.23 11.24
CA GLU A 127 6.68 -3.71 11.20
C GLU A 127 7.62 -4.66 10.44
N ALA A 128 7.54 -5.96 10.73
CA ALA A 128 8.38 -6.96 10.09
C ALA A 128 8.12 -7.14 8.59
N LEU A 129 6.98 -6.66 8.07
CA LEU A 129 6.65 -6.72 6.64
C LEU A 129 6.92 -5.41 5.91
N LEU A 130 7.12 -4.31 6.63
CA LEU A 130 7.22 -2.97 6.05
C LEU A 130 8.31 -2.87 4.97
N PRO A 131 9.57 -3.32 5.20
CA PRO A 131 10.62 -3.19 4.19
C PRO A 131 10.30 -3.92 2.88
N GLU A 132 9.56 -5.02 2.95
CA GLU A 132 9.24 -5.83 1.77
C GLU A 132 7.96 -5.41 1.08
N ALA A 133 7.02 -4.85 1.83
CA ALA A 133 5.87 -4.16 1.31
C ALA A 133 6.29 -2.91 0.50
N GLU A 134 7.23 -2.12 1.03
CA GLU A 134 7.81 -0.96 0.35
C GLU A 134 8.53 -1.37 -0.94
N ARG A 135 9.39 -2.39 -0.87
CA ARG A 135 10.12 -2.88 -2.05
C ARG A 135 9.18 -3.41 -3.13
N LEU A 136 8.12 -4.12 -2.74
CA LEU A 136 7.10 -4.59 -3.66
C LEU A 136 6.40 -3.41 -4.35
N LEU A 137 6.00 -2.41 -3.57
CA LEU A 137 5.35 -1.20 -4.08
C LEU A 137 6.23 -0.43 -5.07
N LEU A 138 7.51 -0.23 -4.76
CA LEU A 138 8.46 0.39 -5.67
C LEU A 138 8.68 -0.43 -6.95
N GLY A 139 8.76 -1.76 -6.82
CA GLY A 139 8.88 -2.66 -7.97
C GLY A 139 7.70 -2.58 -8.93
N MET A 140 6.49 -2.33 -8.42
CA MET A 140 5.29 -2.13 -9.25
C MET A 140 5.37 -0.83 -10.08
N GLN A 141 5.92 0.24 -9.50
CA GLN A 141 6.07 1.53 -10.18
C GLN A 141 7.10 1.48 -11.31
N LEU A 142 8.21 0.76 -11.10
CA LEU A 142 9.24 0.58 -12.12
C LEU A 142 8.78 -0.29 -13.30
N GLY A 143 7.88 -1.25 -13.06
CA GLY A 143 7.27 -2.08 -14.11
C GLY A 143 6.23 -1.37 -14.96
N ALA A 144 5.55 -0.35 -14.41
CA ALA A 144 4.53 0.43 -15.12
C ALA A 144 5.14 1.49 -16.07
N GLY A 145 6.32 2.03 -15.74
CA GLY A 145 6.99 3.07 -16.53
C GLY A 145 7.62 2.62 -17.86
N ALA A 146 7.71 1.31 -18.13
CA ALA A 146 8.32 0.78 -19.35
C ALA A 146 7.37 0.73 -20.56
N GLY A 147 6.14 1.25 -20.45
CA GLY A 147 5.10 1.18 -21.47
C GLY A 147 4.86 2.45 -22.30
N THR A 148 5.59 3.53 -22.05
CA THR A 148 5.42 4.80 -22.79
C THR A 148 6.78 5.40 -23.15
N ALA A 149 7.35 4.93 -24.25
CA ALA A 149 8.35 5.64 -25.05
C ALA A 149 8.16 5.26 -26.53
#